data_AF-A0A662WA26-F1
#
_entry.id   AF-A0A662WA26-F1
#
_cell.length_a   1.000
_cell.length_b   1.000
_cell.length_c   1.000
_cell.angle_alpha   90.00
_cell.angle_beta   90.00
_cell.angle_gamma   90.00
#
_symmetry.space_group_name_H-M   'P 1'
#
loop_
_entity.id
_entity.type
_entity.pdbx_description
1 polymer ?
#
loop_
_entity_poly.entity_id
_entity_poly.type
_entity_poly.pdbx_seq_one_letter_code
_entity_poly.pdbx_strand_id
1 'polypeptide(L)' 'MQGMRKIRMCFSDAFPIIVGYFSISVAFGVLAQKYLGMYAVMMSALVFAGASQFVALQMLIHKSSALLIVLTTFLVNLRH' A
#
# COMPACT_ATOMS: atom_id res chain seq x y z
N MET A 1 -13.69 15.64 -31.33
CA MET A 1 -13.58 16.56 -30.16
C MET A 1 -14.16 16.01 -28.84
N GLN A 2 -15.01 14.97 -28.81
CA GLN A 2 -15.53 14.40 -27.55
C GLN A 2 -14.50 13.65 -26.69
N GLY A 3 -13.49 13.01 -27.29
CA GLY A 3 -12.50 12.20 -26.57
C GLY A 3 -11.68 12.98 -25.53
N MET A 4 -11.19 14.18 -25.87
CA MET A 4 -10.41 15.01 -24.95
C MET A 4 -11.22 15.52 -23.75
N ARG A 5 -12.52 15.79 -23.93
CA ARG A 5 -13.42 16.18 -22.81
C ARG A 5 -13.62 15.02 -21.83
N LYS A 6 -13.73 13.79 -22.32
CA LYS A 6 -13.86 12.59 -21.49
C LYS A 6 -12.64 12.35 -20.61
N ILE A 7 -11.43 12.44 -21.20
CA ILE A 7 -10.17 12.26 -20.46
C ILE A 7 -10.06 13.29 -19.32
N ARG A 8 -10.39 14.55 -19.59
CA ARG A 8 -10.34 15.62 -18.58
C ARG A 8 -11.31 15.38 -17.41
N MET A 9 -12.51 14.86 -17.69
CA MET A 9 -13.49 14.52 -16.66
C MET A 9 -13.01 13.35 -15.80
N CYS A 10 -12.57 12.24 -16.42
CA CYS A 10 -12.05 11.08 -15.69
C CYS A 10 -10.86 11.44 -14.80
N PHE A 11 -9.99 12.35 -15.25
CA PHE A 11 -8.86 12.81 -14.45
C PHE A 11 -9.31 13.60 -13.21
N SER A 12 -10.32 14.46 -13.37
CA SER A 12 -10.91 15.22 -12.26
C SER A 12 -11.60 14.30 -11.25
N ASP A 13 -12.26 13.24 -11.72
CA ASP A 13 -12.94 12.25 -10.88
C ASP A 13 -11.95 11.34 -10.13
N ALA A 14 -10.82 11.02 -10.78
CA ALA A 14 -9.76 10.20 -10.18
C ALA A 14 -8.86 11.01 -9.23
N PHE A 15 -8.79 12.34 -9.38
CA PHE A 15 -7.89 13.18 -8.59
C PHE A 15 -8.05 13.02 -7.06
N PRO A 16 -9.27 13.01 -6.48
CA PRO A 16 -9.45 12.74 -5.05
C PRO A 16 -8.89 11.38 -4.61
N ILE A 17 -9.04 10.35 -5.45
CA ILE A 17 -8.54 9.00 -5.17
C ILE A 17 -7.02 8.99 -5.17
N ILE A 18 -6.40 9.64 -6.17
CA ILE A 18 -4.94 9.76 -6.27
C ILE A 18 -4.37 10.47 -5.03
N VAL A 19 -4.98 11.56 -4.58
CA VAL A 19 -4.53 12.30 -3.38
C VAL A 19 -4.62 11.43 -2.13
N GLY A 20 -5.70 10.66 -1.97
CA GLY A 20 -5.87 9.71 -0.88
C GLY A 20 -4.81 8.61 -0.89
N TYR A 21 -4.59 7.97 -2.04
CA TYR A 21 -3.59 6.92 -2.21
C TYR A 21 -2.16 7.44 -2.06
N PHE A 22 -1.87 8.65 -2.54
CA PHE A 22 -0.57 9.27 -2.37
C PHE A 22 -0.26 9.49 -0.89
N SER A 23 -1.21 10.07 -0.16
CA SER A 23 -1.08 10.31 1.28
C SER A 23 -0.83 9.02 2.07
N ILE A 24 -1.60 7.95 1.78
CA ILE A 24 -1.42 6.67 2.48
C ILE A 24 -0.08 6.01 2.14
N SER A 25 0.38 6.13 0.89
CA SER A 25 1.65 5.56 0.44
C SER A 25 2.85 6.28 1.08
N VAL A 26 2.78 7.61 1.22
CA VAL A 26 3.78 8.40 1.94
C VAL A 26 3.83 7.99 3.41
N ALA A 27 2.67 7.83 4.07
CA ALA A 27 2.60 7.39 5.46
C ALA A 27 3.27 6.02 5.66
N PHE A 28 3.03 5.06 4.75
CA PHE A 28 3.73 3.78 4.77
C PHE A 28 5.24 3.97 4.63
N GLY A 29 5.69 4.72 3.62
CA GLY A 29 7.11 4.92 3.34
C GLY A 29 7.88 5.52 4.53
N VAL A 30 7.33 6.56 5.15
CA VAL A 30 7.91 7.20 6.34
C VAL A 30 8.00 6.23 7.51
N LEU A 31 6.95 5.43 7.74
CA LEU A 31 6.94 4.44 8.81
C LEU A 31 7.92 3.29 8.54
N ALA A 32 7.93 2.76 7.33
CA ALA A 32 8.71 1.60 6.93
C ALA A 32 10.21 1.89 6.85
N GLN A 33 10.62 3.10 6.48
CA GLN A 33 12.02 3.49 6.32
C GLN A 33 12.86 3.14 7.56
N LYS A 34 12.33 3.38 8.76
CA LYS A 34 13.06 3.15 10.02
C LYS A 34 13.32 1.67 10.31
N TYR A 35 12.46 0.78 9.82
CA TYR A 35 12.50 -0.65 10.15
C TYR A 35 13.03 -1.51 9.00
N LEU A 36 12.80 -1.11 7.75
CA LEU A 36 13.12 -1.88 6.56
C LEU A 36 14.18 -1.21 5.68
N GLY A 37 14.44 0.10 5.82
CA GLY A 37 15.35 0.83 4.94
C GLY A 37 14.99 0.63 3.46
N MET A 38 15.95 0.17 2.67
CA MET A 38 15.75 -0.10 1.23
C MET A 38 14.76 -1.26 0.95
N TYR A 39 14.57 -2.19 1.90
CA TYR A 39 13.59 -3.26 1.76
C TYR A 39 12.14 -2.75 1.75
N ALA A 40 11.88 -1.53 2.23
CA ALA A 40 10.56 -0.90 2.10
C ALA A 40 10.15 -0.73 0.63
N VAL A 41 11.12 -0.43 -0.25
CA VAL A 41 10.88 -0.30 -1.70
C VAL A 41 10.54 -1.66 -2.31
N MET A 42 11.27 -2.72 -1.93
CA MET A 42 10.94 -4.09 -2.36
C MET A 42 9.57 -4.53 -1.85
N MET A 43 9.23 -4.22 -0.60
CA MET A 43 7.90 -4.49 -0.05
C MET A 43 6.82 -3.80 -0.90
N SER A 44 7.03 -2.54 -1.27
CA SER A 44 6.11 -1.80 -2.13
C SER A 44 6.02 -2.34 -3.56
N ALA A 45 7.13 -2.81 -4.11
CA ALA A 45 7.17 -3.37 -5.46
C ALA A 45 6.50 -4.77 -5.55
N LEU A 46 6.63 -5.57 -4.49
CA LEU A 46 6.17 -6.97 -4.48
C LEU A 46 4.76 -7.13 -3.90
N VAL A 47 4.39 -6.31 -2.91
CA VAL A 47 3.10 -6.41 -2.21
C VAL A 47 2.20 -5.28 -2.66
N PHE A 48 1.31 -5.56 -3.61
CA PHE A 48 0.39 -4.54 -4.15
C PHE A 48 -0.72 -4.13 -3.16
N ALA A 49 -1.08 -5.02 -2.24
CA ALA A 49 -2.12 -4.76 -1.23
C ALA A 49 -1.62 -3.84 -0.11
N GLY A 50 -1.96 -2.55 -0.18
CA GLY A 50 -1.52 -1.55 0.81
C GLY A 50 -1.87 -1.94 2.25
N ALA A 51 -3.07 -2.47 2.51
CA ALA A 51 -3.46 -2.93 3.85
C ALA A 51 -2.52 -4.02 4.40
N SER A 52 -2.07 -4.94 3.54
CA SER A 52 -1.14 -6.01 3.92
C SER A 52 0.26 -5.49 4.22
N GLN A 53 0.70 -4.43 3.52
CA GLN A 53 1.98 -3.77 3.82
C GLN A 53 2.01 -3.21 5.24
N PHE A 54 0.94 -2.50 5.66
CA PHE A 54 0.83 -1.97 7.00
C PHE A 54 0.74 -3.07 8.07
N VAL A 55 -0.07 -4.10 7.85
CA VAL A 55 -0.20 -5.23 8.78
C VAL A 55 1.14 -5.96 8.93
N ALA A 56 1.79 -6.29 7.82
CA ALA A 56 3.09 -6.97 7.84
C ALA A 56 4.17 -6.12 8.53
N LEU A 57 4.24 -4.82 8.24
CA LEU A 57 5.17 -3.90 8.88
C LEU A 57 4.95 -3.85 10.40
N GLN A 58 3.70 -3.74 10.85
CA GLN A 58 3.41 -3.74 12.28
C GLN A 58 3.80 -5.04 12.96
N MET A 59 3.51 -6.19 12.35
CA MET A 59 3.90 -7.48 12.92
C MET A 59 5.43 -7.67 12.94
N LEU A 60 6.15 -7.16 11.93
CA LEU A 60 7.62 -7.13 11.91
C LEU A 60 8.19 -6.27 13.04
N ILE A 61 7.61 -5.08 13.29
CA ILE A 61 8.00 -4.20 14.39
C ILE A 61 7.84 -4.91 15.74
N HIS A 62 6.75 -5.67 15.90
CA HIS A 62 6.45 -6.46 17.10
C HIS A 62 7.21 -7.80 17.17
N LYS A 63 8.14 -8.06 16.24
CA LYS A 63 8.94 -9.29 16.18
C LYS A 63 8.08 -10.57 16.17
N SER A 64 6.93 -10.52 15.50
CA SER A 64 6.06 -11.69 15.32
C SER A 64 6.78 -12.77 14.49
N SER A 65 6.38 -14.03 14.65
CA SER A 65 6.96 -15.12 13.85
C SER A 65 6.58 -14.97 12.37
N ALA A 66 7.49 -15.37 11.48
CA ALA A 66 7.29 -15.26 10.04
C ALA A 66 6.02 -15.99 9.56
N LEU A 67 5.72 -17.16 10.15
CA LEU A 67 4.52 -17.93 9.84
C LEU A 67 3.24 -17.15 10.19
N LEU A 68 3.22 -16.45 11.32
CA LEU A 68 2.09 -15.62 11.73
C LEU A 68 1.88 -14.43 10.79
N ILE A 69 2.96 -13.80 10.34
CA ILE A 69 2.92 -12.71 9.37
C ILE A 69 2.30 -13.20 8.05
N VAL A 70 2.78 -14.33 7.54
CA VAL A 70 2.24 -14.94 6.30
C VAL A 70 0.77 -15.30 6.45
N LEU A 71 0.38 -16.00 7.54
CA LEU A 71 -1.02 -16.36 7.76
C LEU A 71 -1.92 -15.13 7.88
N THR A 72 -1.52 -14.14 8.67
CA THR A 72 -2.34 -12.93 8.88
C THR A 72 -2.48 -12.13 7.59
N THR A 73 -1.39 -11.93 6.86
CA THR A 73 -1.44 -11.23 5.57
C THR A 73 -2.28 -12.00 4.54
N PHE A 74 -2.18 -13.32 4.51
CA PHE A 74 -3.03 -14.18 3.67
C PHE A 74 -4.51 -14.02 4.03
N LEU A 75 -4.87 -14.16 5.32
CA LEU A 75 -6.24 -13.99 5.81
C LEU A 75 -6.81 -12.61 5.50
N VAL A 76 -6.01 -11.54 5.61
CA VAL A 76 -6.43 -10.19 5.24
C VAL A 76 -6.73 -10.07 3.74
N ASN A 77 -6.00 -10.80 2.89
CA ASN A 77 -6.23 -10.78 1.45
C ASN A 77 -7.41 -11.64 0.99
N LEU A 78 -7.80 -12.68 1.75
CA LEU A 78 -8.97 -13.53 1.44
C LEU A 78 -10.30 -12.77 1.39
N ARG A 79 -10.35 -11.50 1.79
CA ARG A 79 -11.53 -10.64 1.66
C ARG A 79 -11.88 -10.26 0.21
N HIS A 80 -10.99 -10.55 -0.73
CA HIS A 80 -11.14 -10.30 -2.16
C HIS A 80 -11.34 -11.63 -2.88
#